data_AF-A0A9X8GN86-F1
#
_entry.id   AF-A0A9X8GN86-F1
#
_cell.length_a   1.000
_cell.length_b   1.000
_cell.length_c   1.000
_cell.angle_alpha   90.00
_cell.angle_beta   90.00
_cell.angle_gamma   90.00
#
_symmetry.space_group_name_H-M   'P 1'
#
loop_
_entity.id
_entity.type
_entity.pdbx_description
1 polymer ?
#
loop_
_entity_poly.entity_id
_entity_poly.type
_entity_poly.pdbx_seq_one_letter_code
_entity_poly.pdbx_strand_id
1 'polypeptide(L)'
;MARGGREKQDQATRNRLVAAALLAAACPLLAMLFSQPSLQAILFPGYRRLSELLMSALATATSVAPFAIWDWLTAGLVVAAFTTLVRRIRRHRRMLPWFSVVALVVAATALLGTAGWALNHYAPELSQDLGLEVGQYSEDQLADATSYYLNQAASRAQLVPREEDGTLSHQDFYELARIAGASYAPLSQRYEVFSGSTAPVKSLLLFGEPLLYSGHTGIFWAATAESSVPLHTAIAELPFTMCHEAAHRLGIASEQEANFSAFLACSASDDVRFSYSGYYSAFNYCVNALLAQDPERAQQLVSDALAGANGAGVALVLKDRAATQKHYQAFEGPFEDVGTTVNDTYLKSFGEKDGVRSYGLVVDYLLAWLDE
;
A
#
# COMPACT_ATOMS: atom_id res chain seq x y z
N MET A 1 35.78 -38.41 -20.57
CA MET A 1 34.38 -37.95 -20.38
C MET A 1 34.20 -36.84 -19.33
N ALA A 2 34.93 -36.81 -18.21
CA ALA A 2 34.75 -35.79 -17.15
C ALA A 2 35.15 -34.34 -17.54
N ARG A 3 36.12 -34.15 -18.45
CA ARG A 3 36.60 -32.81 -18.86
C ARG A 3 35.57 -32.03 -19.69
N GLY A 4 34.91 -32.70 -20.65
CA GLY A 4 33.86 -32.09 -21.46
C GLY A 4 32.57 -31.77 -20.68
N GLY A 5 32.28 -32.52 -19.61
CA GLY A 5 31.17 -32.17 -18.70
C GLY A 5 31.44 -30.90 -17.88
N ARG A 6 32.69 -30.68 -17.48
CA ARG A 6 33.12 -29.49 -16.73
C ARG A 6 33.11 -28.24 -17.59
N GLU A 7 33.61 -28.31 -18.82
CA GLU A 7 33.59 -27.19 -19.77
C GLU A 7 32.16 -26.76 -20.13
N LYS A 8 31.26 -27.72 -20.37
CA LYS A 8 29.83 -27.42 -20.59
C LYS A 8 29.19 -26.73 -19.39
N GLN A 9 29.50 -27.18 -18.16
CA GLN A 9 28.97 -26.55 -16.95
C GLN A 9 29.51 -25.14 -16.72
N ASP A 10 30.78 -24.91 -17.00
CA ASP A 10 31.41 -23.60 -16.88
C ASP A 10 30.87 -22.63 -17.93
N GLN A 11 30.65 -23.09 -19.17
CA GLN A 11 29.98 -22.33 -20.22
C GLN A 11 28.55 -21.95 -19.82
N ALA A 12 27.75 -22.91 -19.33
CA ALA A 12 26.38 -22.63 -18.89
C ALA A 12 26.35 -21.64 -17.72
N THR A 13 27.30 -21.76 -16.78
CA THR A 13 27.43 -20.83 -15.65
C THR A 13 27.73 -19.42 -16.14
N ARG A 14 28.68 -19.27 -17.09
CA ARG A 14 29.00 -17.97 -17.69
C ARG A 14 27.80 -17.37 -18.42
N ASN A 15 27.09 -18.16 -19.22
CA ASN A 15 25.91 -17.69 -19.95
C ASN A 15 24.83 -17.15 -19.01
N ARG A 16 24.56 -17.84 -17.88
CA ARG A 16 23.59 -17.36 -16.88
C ARG A 16 24.01 -16.06 -16.22
N LEU A 17 25.30 -15.91 -15.90
CA LEU A 17 25.81 -14.68 -15.29
C LEU A 17 25.73 -13.50 -16.27
N VAL A 18 26.06 -13.71 -17.54
CA VAL A 18 25.91 -12.70 -18.59
C VAL A 18 24.44 -12.30 -18.74
N ALA A 19 23.53 -13.28 -18.83
CA ALA A 19 22.10 -13.01 -18.90
C ALA A 19 21.60 -12.24 -17.67
N ALA A 20 21.95 -12.68 -16.46
CA ALA A 20 21.58 -12.00 -15.22
C ALA A 20 22.07 -10.55 -15.19
N ALA A 21 23.31 -10.28 -15.62
CA ALA A 21 23.86 -8.94 -15.70
C ALA A 21 23.11 -8.06 -16.70
N LEU A 22 22.75 -8.59 -17.88
CA LEU A 22 21.97 -7.86 -18.88
C LEU A 22 20.57 -7.52 -18.39
N LEU A 23 19.88 -8.47 -17.75
CA LEU A 23 18.54 -8.25 -17.17
C LEU A 23 18.59 -7.23 -16.03
N ALA A 24 19.57 -7.34 -15.13
CA ALA A 24 19.75 -6.40 -14.03
C ALA A 24 20.11 -4.99 -14.53
N ALA A 25 20.89 -4.87 -15.60
CA ALA A 25 21.22 -3.57 -16.22
C ALA A 25 20.02 -2.93 -16.93
N ALA A 26 19.05 -3.71 -17.40
CA ALA A 26 17.86 -3.18 -18.05
C ALA A 26 16.94 -2.42 -17.09
N CYS A 27 16.84 -2.81 -15.81
CA CYS A 27 16.01 -2.12 -14.83
C CYS A 27 16.36 -0.61 -14.67
N PRO A 28 17.60 -0.21 -14.34
CA PRO A 28 17.97 1.19 -14.22
C PRO A 28 17.93 1.94 -15.56
N LEU A 29 18.13 1.26 -16.69
CA LEU A 29 17.98 1.89 -18.01
C LEU A 29 16.52 2.26 -18.31
N LEU A 30 15.58 1.38 -17.97
CA LEU A 30 14.15 1.67 -18.07
C LEU A 30 13.74 2.80 -17.12
N ALA A 31 14.21 2.77 -15.88
CA ALA A 31 13.99 3.84 -14.90
C ALA A 31 14.52 5.19 -15.41
N MET A 32 15.75 5.22 -15.97
CA MET A 32 16.34 6.42 -16.56
C MET A 32 15.58 6.94 -17.78
N LEU A 33 14.95 6.04 -18.55
CA LEU A 33 14.11 6.41 -19.69
C LEU A 33 12.82 7.11 -19.22
N PHE A 34 12.15 6.54 -18.22
CA PHE A 34 10.92 7.09 -17.66
C PHE A 34 11.14 8.29 -16.73
N SER A 35 12.36 8.50 -16.23
CA SER A 35 12.69 9.71 -15.47
C SER A 35 12.85 10.96 -16.34
N GLN A 36 12.90 10.82 -17.67
CA GLN A 36 13.00 11.96 -18.59
C GLN A 36 11.59 12.45 -18.95
N PRO A 37 11.20 13.70 -18.62
CA PRO A 37 9.83 14.18 -18.80
C PRO A 37 9.29 14.06 -20.23
N SER A 38 10.12 14.33 -21.24
CA SER A 38 9.74 14.23 -22.66
C SER A 38 9.44 12.79 -23.09
N LEU A 39 10.18 11.82 -22.57
CA LEU A 39 9.98 10.40 -22.89
C LEU A 39 8.86 9.80 -22.05
N GLN A 40 8.76 10.19 -20.78
CA GLN A 40 7.66 9.82 -19.89
C GLN A 40 6.31 10.21 -20.50
N ALA A 41 6.15 11.46 -20.95
CA ALA A 41 4.91 11.91 -21.59
C ALA A 41 4.52 11.09 -22.84
N ILE A 42 5.50 10.58 -23.59
CA ILE A 42 5.27 9.78 -24.80
C ILE A 42 4.99 8.31 -24.48
N LEU A 43 5.76 7.73 -23.56
CA LEU A 43 5.77 6.29 -23.29
C LEU A 43 4.73 5.88 -22.25
N PHE A 44 4.47 6.75 -21.26
CA PHE A 44 3.67 6.41 -20.10
C PHE A 44 2.22 6.02 -20.43
N PRO A 45 1.49 6.69 -21.34
CA PRO A 45 0.12 6.27 -21.66
C PRO A 45 0.02 4.82 -22.18
N GLY A 46 0.97 4.42 -23.04
CA GLY A 46 1.06 3.05 -23.54
C GLY A 46 1.49 2.06 -22.45
N TYR A 47 2.43 2.47 -21.60
CA TYR A 47 2.88 1.68 -20.45
C TYR A 47 1.77 1.47 -19.41
N ARG A 48 0.99 2.51 -19.06
CA ARG A 48 -0.13 2.43 -18.11
C ARG A 48 -1.10 1.34 -18.54
N ARG A 49 -1.52 1.35 -19.81
CA ARG A 49 -2.41 0.33 -20.37
C ARG A 49 -1.80 -1.07 -20.38
N LEU A 50 -0.50 -1.19 -20.68
CA LEU A 50 0.21 -2.47 -20.62
C LEU A 50 0.24 -3.03 -19.18
N SER A 51 0.60 -2.18 -18.21
CA SER A 51 0.64 -2.51 -16.79
C SER A 51 -0.74 -2.93 -16.30
N GLU A 52 -1.78 -2.16 -16.59
CA GLU A 52 -3.16 -2.47 -16.20
C GLU A 52 -3.63 -3.84 -16.74
N LEU A 53 -3.39 -4.11 -18.03
CA LEU A 53 -3.73 -5.40 -18.64
C LEU A 53 -2.95 -6.56 -18.00
N LEU A 54 -1.66 -6.35 -17.74
CA LEU A 54 -0.81 -7.35 -17.11
C LEU A 54 -1.26 -7.65 -15.67
N MET A 55 -1.48 -6.60 -14.87
CA MET A 55 -1.94 -6.73 -13.48
C MET A 55 -3.32 -7.39 -13.43
N SER A 56 -4.21 -7.05 -14.36
CA SER A 56 -5.54 -7.67 -14.45
C SER A 56 -5.48 -9.14 -14.83
N ALA A 57 -4.63 -9.52 -15.78
CA ALA A 57 -4.42 -10.92 -16.16
C ALA A 57 -3.83 -11.74 -15.01
N LEU A 58 -2.81 -11.21 -14.34
CA LEU A 58 -2.17 -11.86 -13.18
C LEU A 58 -3.15 -11.99 -12.01
N ALA A 59 -3.86 -10.93 -11.65
CA ALA A 59 -4.84 -10.95 -10.56
C ALA A 59 -6.00 -11.92 -10.84
N THR A 60 -6.41 -12.04 -12.11
CA THR A 60 -7.40 -13.04 -12.54
C THR A 60 -6.85 -14.44 -12.35
N ALA A 61 -5.60 -14.70 -12.79
CA ALA A 61 -4.98 -16.01 -12.63
C ALA A 61 -4.79 -16.41 -11.15
N THR A 62 -4.47 -15.46 -10.28
CA THR A 62 -4.27 -15.69 -8.84
C THR A 62 -5.57 -15.59 -8.02
N SER A 63 -6.70 -15.23 -8.65
CA SER A 63 -8.02 -15.20 -7.99
C SER A 63 -8.52 -16.56 -7.48
N VAL A 64 -7.90 -17.66 -7.93
CA VAL A 64 -8.25 -19.04 -7.55
C VAL A 64 -8.09 -19.38 -6.07
N ALA A 65 -7.30 -18.60 -5.33
CA ALA A 65 -7.07 -18.79 -3.89
C ALA A 65 -7.46 -17.53 -3.11
N PRO A 66 -8.09 -17.64 -1.93
CA PRO A 66 -8.42 -16.47 -1.10
C PRO A 66 -7.23 -15.97 -0.26
N PHE A 67 -6.10 -16.67 -0.31
CA PHE A 67 -4.84 -16.32 0.36
C PHE A 67 -3.77 -15.98 -0.68
N ALA A 68 -2.75 -15.23 -0.24
CA ALA A 68 -1.65 -14.79 -1.09
C ALA A 68 -0.84 -15.99 -1.59
N ILE A 69 -0.83 -16.24 -2.89
CA ILE A 69 -0.07 -17.34 -3.49
C ILE A 69 1.44 -17.04 -3.40
N TRP A 70 1.83 -15.78 -3.61
CA TRP A 70 3.24 -15.35 -3.49
C TRP A 70 3.85 -15.64 -2.11
N ASP A 71 3.04 -15.61 -1.05
CA ASP A 71 3.43 -15.91 0.33
C ASP A 71 4.01 -17.34 0.44
N TRP A 72 3.26 -18.32 -0.07
CA TRP A 72 3.67 -19.73 -0.11
C TRP A 72 4.77 -20.00 -1.12
N LEU A 73 4.72 -19.36 -2.30
CA LEU A 73 5.76 -19.51 -3.32
C LEU A 73 7.11 -19.02 -2.80
N THR A 74 7.13 -17.89 -2.08
CA THR A 74 8.36 -17.31 -1.52
C THR A 74 8.93 -18.22 -0.45
N ALA A 75 8.11 -18.72 0.47
CA ALA A 75 8.55 -19.71 1.47
C ALA A 75 9.13 -20.98 0.82
N GLY A 76 8.46 -21.51 -0.22
CA GLY A 76 8.94 -22.65 -0.98
C GLY A 76 10.28 -22.40 -1.68
N LEU A 77 10.47 -21.22 -2.28
CA LEU A 77 11.73 -20.81 -2.90
C LEU A 77 12.86 -20.68 -1.89
N VAL A 78 12.60 -20.11 -0.70
CA VAL A 78 13.59 -20.01 0.38
C VAL A 78 14.04 -21.40 0.85
N VAL A 79 13.09 -22.32 1.08
CA VAL A 79 13.41 -23.70 1.45
C VAL A 79 14.18 -24.42 0.35
N ALA A 80 13.81 -24.24 -0.91
CA ALA A 80 14.54 -24.81 -2.06
C ALA A 80 15.97 -24.25 -2.16
N ALA A 81 16.14 -22.94 -2.00
CA ALA A 81 17.44 -22.29 -1.99
C ALA A 81 18.32 -22.82 -0.85
N PHE A 82 17.80 -22.86 0.38
CA PHE A 82 18.53 -23.35 1.56
C PHE A 82 18.92 -24.84 1.42
N THR A 83 17.97 -25.69 1.03
CA THR A 83 18.24 -27.14 0.89
C THR A 83 19.25 -27.43 -0.22
N THR A 84 19.16 -26.74 -1.36
CA THR A 84 20.12 -26.90 -2.46
C THR A 84 21.49 -26.35 -2.09
N LEU A 85 21.57 -25.25 -1.35
CA LEU A 85 22.79 -24.68 -0.79
C LEU A 85 23.48 -25.68 0.17
N VAL A 86 22.77 -26.18 1.19
CA VAL A 86 23.30 -27.14 2.17
C VAL A 86 23.77 -28.42 1.49
N ARG A 87 22.99 -28.97 0.54
CA ARG A 87 23.40 -30.16 -0.24
C ARG A 87 24.70 -29.91 -1.01
N ARG A 88 24.90 -28.69 -1.51
CA ARG A 88 26.08 -28.32 -2.30
C ARG A 88 27.33 -28.21 -1.43
N ILE A 89 27.19 -27.58 -0.26
CA ILE A 89 28.24 -27.46 0.76
C ILE A 89 28.65 -28.85 1.26
N ARG A 90 27.68 -29.69 1.69
CA ARG A 90 27.94 -31.06 2.18
C ARG A 90 28.61 -31.97 1.15
N ARG A 91 28.37 -31.71 -0.14
CA ARG A 91 28.99 -32.47 -1.25
C ARG A 91 30.28 -31.82 -1.77
N HIS A 92 30.79 -30.78 -1.10
CA HIS A 92 31.99 -30.02 -1.49
C HIS A 92 32.00 -29.61 -2.98
N ARG A 93 30.83 -29.24 -3.53
CA ARG A 93 30.70 -28.84 -4.93
C ARG A 93 30.98 -27.34 -5.07
N ARG A 94 31.55 -26.92 -6.21
CA ARG A 94 31.78 -25.50 -6.54
C ARG A 94 30.51 -24.69 -6.34
N MET A 95 30.59 -23.50 -5.76
CA MET A 95 29.39 -22.69 -5.47
C MET A 95 28.91 -21.85 -6.65
N LEU A 96 29.80 -21.39 -7.53
CA LEU A 96 29.50 -20.44 -8.61
C LEU A 96 28.30 -20.84 -9.51
N PRO A 97 28.13 -22.11 -9.94
CA PRO A 97 26.95 -22.48 -10.74
C PRO A 97 25.60 -22.38 -10.02
N TRP A 98 25.59 -22.34 -8.68
CA TRP A 98 24.37 -22.18 -7.87
C TRP A 98 24.04 -20.71 -7.75
N PHE A 99 25.04 -19.88 -7.42
CA PHE A 99 24.89 -18.43 -7.43
C PHE A 99 24.47 -17.90 -8.80
N SER A 100 24.94 -18.48 -9.91
CA SER A 100 24.51 -18.04 -11.25
C SER A 100 23.04 -18.34 -11.56
N VAL A 101 22.44 -19.37 -10.96
CA VAL A 101 21.00 -19.64 -11.08
C VAL A 101 20.22 -18.66 -10.23
N VAL A 102 20.64 -18.46 -8.97
CA VAL A 102 19.99 -17.49 -8.06
C VAL A 102 20.04 -16.08 -8.65
N ALA A 103 21.21 -15.63 -9.13
CA ALA A 103 21.37 -14.33 -9.76
C ALA A 103 20.47 -14.17 -10.99
N LEU A 104 20.34 -15.20 -11.83
CA LEU A 104 19.45 -15.15 -13.00
C LEU A 104 17.98 -15.04 -12.59
N VAL A 105 17.53 -15.82 -11.60
CA VAL A 105 16.14 -15.76 -11.11
C VAL A 105 15.85 -14.39 -10.52
N VAL A 106 16.73 -13.87 -9.65
CA VAL A 106 16.56 -12.55 -9.03
C VAL A 106 16.53 -11.45 -10.09
N ALA A 107 17.45 -11.46 -11.06
CA ALA A 107 17.49 -10.45 -12.11
C ALA A 107 16.27 -10.53 -13.05
N ALA A 108 15.78 -11.73 -13.36
CA ALA A 108 14.57 -11.90 -14.16
C ALA A 108 13.32 -11.41 -13.42
N THR A 109 13.16 -11.76 -12.14
CA THR A 109 12.05 -11.27 -11.32
C THR A 109 12.10 -9.75 -11.16
N ALA A 110 13.28 -9.18 -10.93
CA ALA A 110 13.47 -7.73 -10.85
C ALA A 110 13.06 -7.04 -12.15
N LEU A 111 13.50 -7.54 -13.31
CA LEU A 111 13.12 -6.95 -14.60
C LEU A 111 11.62 -7.06 -14.87
N LEU A 112 10.99 -8.20 -14.57
CA LEU A 112 9.56 -8.38 -14.73
C LEU A 112 8.77 -7.43 -13.81
N GLY A 113 9.20 -7.27 -12.56
CA GLY A 113 8.60 -6.30 -11.63
C GLY A 113 8.79 -4.86 -12.11
N THR A 114 9.99 -4.49 -12.56
CA THR A 114 10.26 -3.16 -13.09
C THR A 114 9.43 -2.85 -14.33
N ALA A 115 9.52 -3.69 -15.36
CA ALA A 115 8.86 -3.48 -16.64
C ALA A 115 7.35 -3.72 -16.60
N GLY A 116 6.86 -4.49 -15.62
CA GLY A 116 5.44 -4.82 -15.49
C GLY A 116 4.65 -3.89 -14.58
N TRP A 117 5.29 -3.27 -13.58
CA TRP A 117 4.59 -2.44 -12.60
C TRP A 117 5.42 -1.28 -12.04
N ALA A 118 6.72 -1.47 -11.73
CA ALA A 118 7.45 -0.46 -10.96
C ALA A 118 7.66 0.87 -11.70
N LEU A 119 7.56 0.90 -13.04
CA LEU A 119 7.61 2.17 -13.78
C LEU A 119 6.35 3.04 -13.56
N ASN A 120 5.31 2.54 -12.87
CA ASN A 120 4.19 3.36 -12.40
C ASN A 120 4.61 4.44 -11.39
N HIS A 121 5.79 4.35 -10.77
CA HIS A 121 6.35 5.45 -9.96
C HIS A 121 6.66 6.71 -10.78
N TYR A 122 6.67 6.61 -12.11
CA TYR A 122 6.82 7.73 -13.02
C TYR A 122 5.49 8.19 -13.62
N ALA A 123 4.35 7.79 -13.04
CA ALA A 123 3.05 8.28 -13.44
C ALA A 123 2.94 9.80 -13.26
N PRO A 124 2.11 10.49 -14.06
CA PRO A 124 1.58 11.79 -13.68
C PRO A 124 0.92 11.71 -12.30
N GLU A 125 0.93 12.83 -11.58
CA GLU A 125 0.31 12.93 -10.26
C GLU A 125 -1.20 12.63 -10.34
N LEU A 126 -1.72 11.97 -9.31
CA LEU A 126 -3.14 11.61 -9.22
C LEU A 126 -4.04 12.85 -9.28
N SER A 127 -3.59 13.99 -8.76
CA SER A 127 -4.27 15.28 -8.84
C SER A 127 -4.62 15.67 -10.27
N GLN A 128 -3.74 15.40 -11.23
CA GLN A 128 -3.96 15.67 -12.64
C GLN A 128 -5.02 14.73 -13.24
N ASP A 129 -5.00 13.46 -12.86
CA ASP A 129 -6.00 12.47 -13.28
C ASP A 129 -7.40 12.78 -12.71
N LEU A 130 -7.46 13.40 -11.53
CA LEU A 130 -8.72 13.77 -10.85
C LEU A 130 -9.19 15.20 -11.16
N GLY A 131 -8.32 16.06 -11.71
CA GLY A 131 -8.60 17.48 -11.90
C GLY A 131 -8.56 18.31 -10.61
N LEU A 132 -7.85 17.83 -9.58
CA LEU A 132 -7.75 18.47 -8.27
C LEU A 132 -6.65 19.53 -8.24
N GLU A 133 -6.98 20.74 -7.79
CA GLU A 133 -6.02 21.80 -7.50
C GLU A 133 -5.43 21.62 -6.09
N VAL A 134 -4.33 20.89 -6.00
CA VAL A 134 -3.61 20.70 -4.73
C VAL A 134 -2.65 21.87 -4.49
N GLY A 135 -2.84 22.58 -3.36
CA GLY A 135 -2.12 23.81 -3.06
C GLY A 135 -1.51 23.85 -1.66
N GLN A 136 -1.38 25.07 -1.14
CA GLN A 136 -1.02 25.32 0.26
C GLN A 136 -2.27 25.69 1.04
N TYR A 137 -2.37 25.22 2.27
CA TYR A 137 -3.56 25.39 3.10
C TYR A 137 -3.24 26.15 4.37
N SER A 138 -4.21 26.91 4.87
CA SER A 138 -4.13 27.54 6.18
C SER A 138 -4.37 26.52 7.29
N GLU A 139 -3.95 26.87 8.51
CA GLU A 139 -4.27 26.07 9.69
C GLU A 139 -5.78 26.02 9.96
N ASP A 140 -6.51 27.08 9.60
CA ASP A 140 -7.97 27.11 9.69
C ASP A 140 -8.59 26.06 8.77
N GLN A 141 -8.13 25.95 7.52
CA GLN A 141 -8.59 24.90 6.60
C GLN A 141 -8.26 23.50 7.14
N LEU A 142 -7.08 23.31 7.75
CA LEU A 142 -6.72 22.04 8.37
C LEU A 142 -7.63 21.70 9.57
N ALA A 143 -7.95 22.68 10.41
CA ALA A 143 -8.85 22.50 11.53
C ALA A 143 -10.29 22.19 11.07
N ASP A 144 -10.77 22.90 10.04
CA ASP A 144 -12.09 22.67 9.46
C ASP A 144 -12.18 21.27 8.83
N ALA A 145 -11.16 20.85 8.07
CA ALA A 145 -11.07 19.49 7.53
C ALA A 145 -11.02 18.43 8.64
N THR A 146 -10.23 18.67 9.70
CA THR A 146 -10.14 17.77 10.86
C THR A 146 -11.52 17.59 11.52
N SER A 147 -12.24 18.71 11.73
CA SER A 147 -13.59 18.70 12.31
C SER A 147 -14.59 17.99 11.40
N TYR A 148 -14.53 18.26 10.09
CA TYR A 148 -15.39 17.60 9.09
C TYR A 148 -15.19 16.08 9.11
N TYR A 149 -13.94 15.61 8.98
CA TYR A 149 -13.64 14.18 8.94
C TYR A 149 -13.97 13.49 10.26
N LEU A 150 -13.75 14.14 11.41
CA LEU A 150 -14.19 13.62 12.71
C LEU A 150 -15.70 13.43 12.78
N ASN A 151 -16.48 14.42 12.33
CA ASN A 151 -17.94 14.33 12.33
C ASN A 151 -18.46 13.23 11.38
N GLN A 152 -17.84 13.09 10.21
CA GLN A 152 -18.17 12.03 9.26
C GLN A 152 -17.82 10.64 9.79
N ALA A 153 -16.69 10.49 10.49
CA ALA A 153 -16.33 9.26 11.17
C ALA A 153 -17.30 8.97 12.33
N ALA A 154 -17.62 9.97 13.17
CA ALA A 154 -18.49 9.84 14.34
C ALA A 154 -19.93 9.46 13.99
N SER A 155 -20.48 10.01 12.90
CA SER A 155 -21.82 9.62 12.42
C SER A 155 -21.87 8.17 11.97
N ARG A 156 -20.83 7.69 11.27
CA ARG A 156 -20.74 6.30 10.80
C ARG A 156 -20.36 5.33 11.90
N ALA A 157 -19.56 5.76 12.89
CA ALA A 157 -19.15 4.94 14.02
C ALA A 157 -20.33 4.31 14.76
N GLN A 158 -21.45 5.03 14.84
CA GLN A 158 -22.69 4.59 15.48
C GLN A 158 -23.47 3.54 14.67
N LEU A 159 -23.19 3.43 13.38
CA LEU A 159 -23.88 2.54 12.44
C LEU A 159 -23.10 1.24 12.18
N VAL A 160 -21.80 1.23 12.45
CA VAL A 160 -20.97 0.03 12.31
C VAL A 160 -21.32 -0.97 13.43
N PRO A 161 -21.42 -2.28 13.14
CA PRO A 161 -21.66 -3.30 14.16
C PRO A 161 -20.63 -3.27 15.30
N ARG A 162 -21.13 -3.29 16.53
CA ARG A 162 -20.34 -3.19 17.77
C ARG A 162 -20.83 -4.17 18.83
N GLU A 163 -19.90 -4.60 19.67
CA GLU A 163 -20.19 -5.33 20.90
C GLU A 163 -20.82 -4.41 21.97
N GLU A 164 -21.36 -5.00 23.04
CA GLU A 164 -22.03 -4.25 24.13
C GLU A 164 -21.13 -3.19 24.79
N ASP A 165 -19.83 -3.43 24.82
CA ASP A 165 -18.86 -2.50 25.40
C ASP A 165 -18.51 -1.33 24.47
N GLY A 166 -18.99 -1.34 23.21
CA GLY A 166 -18.74 -0.34 22.19
C GLY A 166 -17.50 -0.60 21.31
N THR A 167 -16.79 -1.72 21.48
CA THR A 167 -15.76 -2.15 20.52
C THR A 167 -16.39 -2.59 19.20
N LEU A 168 -15.64 -2.44 18.10
CA LEU A 168 -16.05 -2.97 16.80
C LEU A 168 -16.19 -4.49 16.86
N SER A 169 -17.32 -5.00 16.37
CA SER A 169 -17.55 -6.45 16.26
C SER A 169 -16.60 -7.08 15.26
N HIS A 170 -16.35 -8.38 15.42
CA HIS A 170 -15.60 -9.17 14.44
C HIS A 170 -16.24 -9.05 13.04
N GLN A 171 -15.40 -8.81 12.02
CA GLN A 171 -15.82 -8.68 10.64
C GLN A 171 -15.25 -9.83 9.81
N ASP A 172 -16.03 -10.40 8.89
CA ASP A 172 -15.54 -11.46 8.01
C ASP A 172 -14.52 -10.90 7.02
N PHE A 173 -13.26 -11.35 7.15
CA PHE A 173 -12.16 -10.89 6.33
C PHE A 173 -12.42 -11.08 4.82
N TYR A 174 -12.94 -12.24 4.41
CA TYR A 174 -13.11 -12.58 3.00
C TYR A 174 -14.30 -11.85 2.39
N GLU A 175 -15.32 -11.53 3.19
CA GLU A 175 -16.37 -10.61 2.80
C GLU A 175 -15.80 -9.23 2.50
N LEU A 176 -15.07 -8.62 3.45
CA LEU A 176 -14.44 -7.32 3.28
C LEU A 176 -13.49 -7.32 2.08
N ALA A 177 -12.68 -8.36 1.91
CA ALA A 177 -11.72 -8.47 0.82
C ALA A 177 -12.37 -8.41 -0.57
N ARG A 178 -13.58 -8.99 -0.73
CA ARG A 178 -14.35 -8.88 -1.97
C ARG A 178 -14.92 -7.49 -2.16
N ILE A 179 -15.43 -6.87 -1.10
CA ILE A 179 -15.97 -5.49 -1.16
C ILE A 179 -14.85 -4.53 -1.54
N ALA A 180 -13.69 -4.59 -0.87
CA ALA A 180 -12.53 -3.75 -1.14
C ALA A 180 -12.06 -3.84 -2.60
N GLY A 181 -12.01 -5.05 -3.16
CA GLY A 181 -11.68 -5.25 -4.57
C GLY A 181 -12.65 -4.53 -5.51
N ALA A 182 -13.93 -4.42 -5.13
CA ALA A 182 -14.97 -3.77 -5.91
C ALA A 182 -15.16 -2.27 -5.59
N SER A 183 -14.59 -1.74 -4.50
CA SER A 183 -14.82 -0.37 -4.01
C SER A 183 -14.38 0.74 -4.98
N TYR A 184 -13.48 0.43 -5.93
CA TYR A 184 -13.08 1.39 -6.98
C TYR A 184 -14.03 1.43 -8.19
N ALA A 185 -14.96 0.47 -8.33
CA ALA A 185 -15.84 0.38 -9.50
C ALA A 185 -16.77 1.60 -9.68
N PRO A 186 -17.28 2.27 -8.63
CA PRO A 186 -18.00 3.54 -8.80
C PRO A 186 -17.08 4.67 -9.27
N LEU A 187 -15.86 4.74 -8.73
CA LEU A 187 -14.88 5.79 -9.07
C LEU A 187 -14.38 5.68 -10.51
N SER A 188 -14.20 4.46 -11.02
CA SER A 188 -13.73 4.21 -12.38
C SER A 188 -14.71 4.66 -13.48
N GLN A 189 -15.97 4.90 -13.12
CA GLN A 189 -16.95 5.49 -14.04
C GLN A 189 -16.68 6.97 -14.32
N ARG A 190 -16.00 7.66 -13.40
CA ARG A 190 -15.67 9.09 -13.50
C ARG A 190 -14.19 9.32 -13.82
N TYR A 191 -13.29 8.51 -13.27
CA TYR A 191 -11.85 8.69 -13.41
C TYR A 191 -11.18 7.41 -13.94
N GLU A 192 -10.59 7.50 -15.13
CA GLU A 192 -9.98 6.35 -15.82
C GLU A 192 -8.84 5.71 -14.99
N VAL A 193 -8.14 6.50 -14.18
CA VAL A 193 -7.05 6.04 -13.29
C VAL A 193 -7.47 4.93 -12.30
N PHE A 194 -8.76 4.83 -11.97
CA PHE A 194 -9.28 3.78 -11.10
C PHE A 194 -9.81 2.55 -11.85
N SER A 195 -9.63 2.49 -13.17
CA SER A 195 -9.99 1.32 -13.99
C SER A 195 -9.01 0.17 -13.76
N GLY A 196 -9.52 -1.06 -13.83
CA GLY A 196 -8.69 -2.25 -13.75
C GLY A 196 -9.34 -3.38 -12.96
N SER A 197 -8.50 -4.24 -12.38
CA SER A 197 -8.91 -5.46 -11.70
C SER A 197 -9.65 -5.20 -10.39
N THR A 198 -10.82 -5.81 -10.25
CA THR A 198 -11.62 -5.85 -9.02
C THR A 198 -11.39 -7.11 -8.18
N ALA A 199 -10.29 -7.84 -8.43
CA ALA A 199 -10.00 -9.08 -7.72
C ALA A 199 -10.01 -8.88 -6.19
N PRO A 200 -10.49 -9.86 -5.40
CA PRO A 200 -10.48 -9.74 -3.95
C PRO A 200 -9.07 -9.58 -3.39
N VAL A 201 -8.94 -8.82 -2.31
CA VAL A 201 -7.70 -8.77 -1.51
C VAL A 201 -7.42 -10.14 -0.89
N LYS A 202 -6.16 -10.48 -0.70
CA LYS A 202 -5.71 -11.79 -0.22
C LYS A 202 -5.37 -11.76 1.26
N SER A 203 -5.70 -12.84 1.98
CA SER A 203 -5.15 -13.05 3.32
C SER A 203 -3.67 -13.41 3.24
N LEU A 204 -2.83 -12.67 3.97
CA LEU A 204 -1.40 -12.93 4.12
C LEU A 204 -1.16 -13.81 5.36
N LEU A 205 -0.69 -15.05 5.18
CA LEU A 205 -0.72 -16.09 6.21
C LEU A 205 0.66 -16.39 6.82
N LEU A 206 1.72 -16.52 6.02
CA LEU A 206 3.06 -16.87 6.52
C LEU A 206 3.85 -15.62 6.88
N PHE A 207 3.85 -14.60 6.01
CA PHE A 207 4.58 -13.36 6.24
C PHE A 207 3.73 -12.25 6.88
N GLY A 208 2.47 -12.51 7.25
CA GLY A 208 1.55 -11.50 7.78
C GLY A 208 2.03 -10.82 9.06
N GLU A 209 2.31 -11.62 10.10
CA GLU A 209 2.82 -11.10 11.38
C GLU A 209 4.25 -10.51 11.26
N PRO A 210 5.21 -11.15 10.57
CA PRO A 210 6.50 -10.52 10.29
C PRO A 210 6.40 -9.17 9.57
N LEU A 211 5.41 -8.99 8.69
CA LEU A 211 5.17 -7.72 7.99
C LEU A 211 4.77 -6.62 8.99
N LEU A 212 3.91 -6.91 9.97
CA LEU A 212 3.52 -5.96 11.02
C LEU A 212 4.73 -5.46 11.83
N TYR A 213 5.69 -6.34 12.16
CA TYR A 213 6.95 -5.97 12.84
C TYR A 213 7.86 -5.07 12.01
N SER A 214 7.66 -5.01 10.68
CA SER A 214 8.36 -4.07 9.79
C SER A 214 7.61 -2.75 9.62
N GLY A 215 6.54 -2.52 10.40
CA GLY A 215 5.74 -1.32 10.31
C GLY A 215 4.93 -1.23 9.01
N HIS A 216 4.54 -2.37 8.41
CA HIS A 216 3.68 -2.43 7.23
C HIS A 216 2.40 -3.22 7.57
N THR A 217 1.24 -2.70 7.15
CA THR A 217 -0.09 -3.32 7.42
C THR A 217 -0.67 -4.05 6.22
N GLY A 218 -0.01 -3.97 5.07
CA GLY A 218 -0.38 -4.61 3.81
C GLY A 218 0.81 -4.66 2.85
N ILE A 219 0.66 -5.42 1.78
CA ILE A 219 1.62 -5.48 0.69
C ILE A 219 0.97 -5.86 -0.63
N PHE A 220 1.30 -5.11 -1.68
CA PHE A 220 0.99 -5.44 -3.05
C PHE A 220 2.19 -6.12 -3.71
N TRP A 221 2.02 -7.39 -4.11
CA TRP A 221 3.08 -8.13 -4.79
C TRP A 221 2.91 -8.09 -6.31
N ALA A 222 3.58 -7.16 -6.98
CA ALA A 222 3.45 -6.91 -8.42
C ALA A 222 3.68 -8.15 -9.32
N ALA A 223 4.58 -9.06 -8.92
CA ALA A 223 4.88 -10.25 -9.74
C ALA A 223 3.70 -11.24 -9.84
N THR A 224 2.73 -11.16 -8.92
CA THR A 224 1.50 -11.96 -8.94
C THR A 224 0.23 -11.10 -8.97
N ALA A 225 0.37 -9.78 -8.94
CA ALA A 225 -0.69 -8.78 -8.83
C ALA A 225 -1.64 -9.00 -7.64
N GLU A 226 -1.11 -9.54 -6.54
CA GLU A 226 -1.88 -9.85 -5.34
C GLU A 226 -1.73 -8.74 -4.29
N SER A 227 -2.78 -7.95 -4.13
CA SER A 227 -3.01 -7.09 -2.96
C SER A 227 -3.27 -7.97 -1.75
N SER A 228 -2.49 -7.84 -0.69
CA SER A 228 -2.51 -8.77 0.44
C SER A 228 -2.43 -8.04 1.77
N VAL A 229 -3.22 -8.46 2.76
CA VAL A 229 -3.16 -7.89 4.12
C VAL A 229 -3.12 -9.00 5.17
N PRO A 230 -2.41 -8.82 6.30
CA PRO A 230 -2.44 -9.75 7.42
C PRO A 230 -3.85 -9.95 7.98
N LEU A 231 -4.15 -11.14 8.48
CA LEU A 231 -5.42 -11.40 9.19
C LEU A 231 -5.52 -10.66 10.52
N HIS A 232 -4.39 -10.17 11.04
CA HIS A 232 -4.28 -9.49 12.31
C HIS A 232 -4.26 -7.98 12.18
N THR A 233 -4.65 -7.37 11.06
CA THR A 233 -4.75 -5.90 10.95
C THR A 233 -5.87 -5.35 11.85
N ALA A 234 -5.71 -4.15 12.40
CA ALA A 234 -6.70 -3.53 13.28
C ALA A 234 -8.07 -3.36 12.59
N ILE A 235 -9.16 -3.72 13.27
CA ILE A 235 -10.51 -3.79 12.69
C ILE A 235 -10.97 -2.45 12.09
N ALA A 236 -10.66 -1.33 12.74
CA ALA A 236 -11.05 0.00 12.28
C ALA A 236 -10.38 0.41 10.96
N GLU A 237 -9.17 -0.11 10.68
CA GLU A 237 -8.37 0.23 9.50
C GLU A 237 -8.44 -0.83 8.40
N LEU A 238 -8.86 -2.06 8.73
CA LEU A 238 -8.82 -3.19 7.80
C LEU A 238 -9.46 -2.89 6.43
N PRO A 239 -10.67 -2.30 6.32
CA PRO A 239 -11.22 -1.92 5.02
C PRO A 239 -10.36 -0.89 4.26
N PHE A 240 -9.85 0.14 4.95
CA PHE A 240 -8.96 1.15 4.37
C PHE A 240 -7.66 0.52 3.85
N THR A 241 -7.00 -0.31 4.66
CA THR A 241 -5.76 -1.01 4.25
C THR A 241 -6.01 -1.92 3.03
N MET A 242 -7.14 -2.63 2.98
CA MET A 242 -7.50 -3.43 1.82
C MET A 242 -7.68 -2.56 0.55
N CYS A 243 -8.34 -1.41 0.66
CA CYS A 243 -8.50 -0.47 -0.45
C CYS A 243 -7.16 0.18 -0.87
N HIS A 244 -6.24 0.40 0.08
CA HIS A 244 -4.88 0.88 -0.20
C HIS A 244 -4.11 -0.13 -1.05
N GLU A 245 -4.05 -1.39 -0.62
CA GLU A 245 -3.35 -2.42 -1.40
C GLU A 245 -4.01 -2.68 -2.77
N ALA A 246 -5.33 -2.48 -2.86
CA ALA A 246 -6.04 -2.51 -4.13
C ALA A 246 -5.65 -1.34 -5.05
N ALA A 247 -5.36 -0.14 -4.51
CA ALA A 247 -4.89 1.01 -5.28
C ALA A 247 -3.58 0.70 -6.03
N HIS A 248 -2.63 0.07 -5.36
CA HIS A 248 -1.37 -0.35 -5.98
C HIS A 248 -1.58 -1.29 -7.17
N ARG A 249 -2.56 -2.19 -7.09
CA ARG A 249 -2.92 -3.07 -8.21
C ARG A 249 -3.43 -2.32 -9.43
N LEU A 250 -4.07 -1.17 -9.23
CA LEU A 250 -4.52 -0.27 -10.29
C LEU A 250 -3.36 0.57 -10.88
N GLY A 251 -2.15 0.43 -10.33
CA GLY A 251 -0.95 1.14 -10.80
C GLY A 251 -0.71 2.46 -10.07
N ILE A 252 -1.40 2.73 -8.96
CA ILE A 252 -1.12 3.88 -8.10
C ILE A 252 0.06 3.52 -7.21
N ALA A 253 1.28 3.88 -7.64
CA ALA A 253 2.51 3.41 -7.00
C ALA A 253 2.90 4.24 -5.76
N SER A 254 2.54 5.52 -5.70
CA SER A 254 2.83 6.37 -4.54
C SER A 254 1.98 5.95 -3.34
N GLU A 255 2.62 5.65 -2.21
CA GLU A 255 1.95 5.34 -0.93
C GLU A 255 0.95 6.43 -0.51
N GLN A 256 1.32 7.69 -0.74
CA GLN A 256 0.47 8.84 -0.39
C GLN A 256 -0.76 8.92 -1.30
N GLU A 257 -0.59 8.67 -2.60
CA GLU A 257 -1.73 8.65 -3.52
C GLU A 257 -2.59 7.41 -3.33
N ALA A 258 -2.00 6.27 -2.95
CA ALA A 258 -2.72 5.06 -2.57
C ALA A 258 -3.55 5.27 -1.30
N ASN A 259 -3.04 5.98 -0.29
CA ASN A 259 -3.79 6.38 0.90
C ASN A 259 -4.99 7.27 0.57
N PHE A 260 -4.81 8.28 -0.29
CA PHE A 260 -5.94 9.12 -0.72
C PHE A 260 -6.95 8.34 -1.57
N SER A 261 -6.47 7.48 -2.47
CA SER A 261 -7.31 6.59 -3.29
C SER A 261 -8.14 5.64 -2.42
N ALA A 262 -7.53 5.10 -1.35
CA ALA A 262 -8.22 4.25 -0.39
C ALA A 262 -9.34 5.02 0.33
N PHE A 263 -9.09 6.27 0.72
CA PHE A 263 -10.14 7.15 1.27
C PHE A 263 -11.29 7.34 0.27
N LEU A 264 -11.01 7.63 -1.00
CA LEU A 264 -12.05 7.78 -2.03
C LEU A 264 -12.86 6.50 -2.19
N ALA A 265 -12.19 5.34 -2.30
CA ALA A 265 -12.86 4.05 -2.47
C ALA A 265 -13.71 3.67 -1.25
N CYS A 266 -13.19 3.91 -0.04
CA CYS A 266 -13.92 3.68 1.20
C CYS A 266 -15.12 4.61 1.34
N SER A 267 -14.96 5.91 1.08
CA SER A 267 -16.02 6.92 1.23
C SER A 267 -17.13 6.77 0.19
N ALA A 268 -16.81 6.25 -1.00
CA ALA A 268 -17.78 5.93 -2.05
C ALA A 268 -18.50 4.57 -1.87
N SER A 269 -18.08 3.75 -0.89
CA SER A 269 -18.69 2.43 -0.65
C SER A 269 -20.02 2.53 0.09
N ASP A 270 -21.01 1.75 -0.37
CA ASP A 270 -22.30 1.61 0.31
C ASP A 270 -22.20 0.82 1.63
N ASP A 271 -21.09 0.12 1.86
CA ASP A 271 -20.85 -0.59 3.11
C ASP A 271 -20.34 0.36 4.21
N VAL A 272 -21.10 0.44 5.32
CA VAL A 272 -20.79 1.36 6.41
C VAL A 272 -19.45 1.08 7.09
N ARG A 273 -18.95 -0.17 7.04
CA ARG A 273 -17.63 -0.53 7.57
C ARG A 273 -16.53 0.15 6.76
N PHE A 274 -16.70 0.23 5.44
CA PHE A 274 -15.77 0.89 4.54
C PHE A 274 -15.79 2.40 4.68
N SER A 275 -16.98 3.00 4.60
CA SER A 275 -17.08 4.46 4.73
C SER A 275 -16.62 4.92 6.11
N TYR A 276 -16.92 4.18 7.19
CA TYR A 276 -16.36 4.45 8.51
C TYR A 276 -14.82 4.40 8.51
N SER A 277 -14.24 3.30 8.01
CA SER A 277 -12.78 3.11 7.97
C SER A 277 -12.08 4.24 7.18
N GLY A 278 -12.64 4.65 6.05
CA GLY A 278 -12.12 5.77 5.25
C GLY A 278 -12.13 7.09 6.01
N TYR A 279 -13.27 7.48 6.58
CA TYR A 279 -13.38 8.72 7.34
C TYR A 279 -12.57 8.71 8.65
N TYR A 280 -12.47 7.53 9.30
CA TYR A 280 -11.61 7.30 10.46
C TYR A 280 -10.14 7.54 10.11
N SER A 281 -9.64 6.97 9.00
CA SER A 281 -8.27 7.19 8.54
C SER A 281 -8.03 8.63 8.12
N ALA A 282 -8.95 9.27 7.40
CA ALA A 282 -8.85 10.68 7.02
C ALA A 282 -8.77 11.61 8.25
N PHE A 283 -9.63 11.38 9.26
CA PHE A 283 -9.55 12.08 10.54
C PHE A 283 -8.19 11.88 11.20
N ASN A 284 -7.66 10.65 11.23
CA ASN A 284 -6.36 10.37 11.83
C ASN A 284 -5.22 11.10 11.12
N TYR A 285 -5.24 11.22 9.79
CA TYR A 285 -4.26 12.03 9.05
C TYR A 285 -4.35 13.51 9.42
N CYS A 286 -5.55 14.10 9.35
CA CYS A 286 -5.73 15.52 9.61
C CYS A 286 -5.45 15.89 11.07
N VAL A 287 -5.92 15.10 12.04
CA VAL A 287 -5.69 15.38 13.47
C VAL A 287 -4.22 15.22 13.86
N ASN A 288 -3.48 14.29 13.25
CA ASN A 288 -2.04 14.15 13.48
C ASN A 288 -1.27 15.34 12.90
N ALA A 289 -1.64 15.78 11.69
CA ALA A 289 -1.09 17.00 11.10
C ALA A 289 -1.39 18.23 11.97
N LEU A 290 -2.62 18.37 12.48
CA LEU A 290 -3.00 19.48 13.35
C LEU A 290 -2.26 19.41 14.69
N LEU A 291 -2.17 18.23 15.32
CA LEU A 291 -1.41 18.03 16.56
C LEU A 291 0.08 18.39 16.41
N ALA A 292 0.67 18.16 15.25
CA ALA A 292 2.06 18.53 14.97
C ALA A 292 2.27 20.04 14.85
N GLN A 293 1.20 20.80 14.57
CA GLN A 293 1.25 22.23 14.23
C GLN A 293 0.71 23.10 15.36
N ASP A 294 -0.49 22.78 15.84
CA ASP A 294 -1.15 23.39 16.98
C ASP A 294 -1.81 22.30 17.87
N PRO A 295 -1.07 21.77 18.85
CA PRO A 295 -1.58 20.76 19.78
C PRO A 295 -2.77 21.25 20.62
N GLU A 296 -2.80 22.53 21.00
CA GLU A 296 -3.86 23.09 21.84
C GLU A 296 -5.17 23.17 21.05
N ARG A 297 -5.10 23.66 19.81
CA ARG A 297 -6.24 23.71 18.89
C ARG A 297 -6.78 22.33 18.56
N ALA A 298 -5.92 21.34 18.31
CA ALA A 298 -6.35 19.97 18.08
C ALA A 298 -7.10 19.38 19.29
N GLN A 299 -6.57 19.58 20.50
CA GLN A 299 -7.20 19.11 21.74
C GLN A 299 -8.56 19.80 21.98
N GLN A 300 -8.61 21.11 21.77
CA GLN A 300 -9.84 21.89 21.91
C GLN A 300 -10.92 21.41 20.92
N LEU A 301 -10.56 21.23 19.65
CA LEU A 301 -11.47 20.72 18.61
C LEU A 301 -12.08 19.37 18.98
N VAL A 302 -11.26 18.42 19.43
CA VAL A 302 -11.73 17.09 19.85
C VAL A 302 -12.62 17.18 21.09
N SER A 303 -12.26 18.02 22.06
CA SER A 303 -13.05 18.27 23.27
C SER A 303 -14.43 18.85 22.94
N ASP A 304 -14.48 19.85 22.06
CA ASP A 304 -15.73 20.50 21.64
C ASP A 304 -16.62 19.53 20.85
N ALA A 305 -16.02 18.72 19.96
CA ALA A 305 -16.75 17.68 19.23
C ALA A 305 -17.34 16.62 20.17
N LEU A 306 -16.61 16.24 21.23
CA LEU A 306 -17.07 15.30 22.25
C LEU A 306 -18.24 15.87 23.08
N ALA A 307 -18.24 17.18 23.36
CA ALA A 307 -19.32 17.87 24.06
C ALA A 307 -20.53 18.20 23.13
N GLY A 308 -20.34 18.12 21.82
CA GLY A 308 -21.35 18.44 20.81
C GLY A 308 -22.39 17.35 20.57
N ALA A 309 -23.28 17.61 19.60
CA ALA A 309 -24.41 16.73 19.28
C ALA A 309 -24.00 15.30 18.86
N ASN A 310 -22.82 15.16 18.24
CA ASN A 310 -22.27 13.86 17.81
C ASN A 310 -21.32 13.23 18.85
N GLY A 311 -21.30 13.72 20.08
CA GLY A 311 -20.34 13.32 21.11
C GLY A 311 -20.25 11.81 21.37
N ALA A 312 -21.38 11.10 21.31
CA ALA A 312 -21.39 9.64 21.45
C ALA A 312 -20.61 8.93 20.32
N GLY A 313 -20.74 9.40 19.08
CA GLY A 313 -19.97 8.90 17.95
C GLY A 313 -18.49 9.27 18.04
N VAL A 314 -18.17 10.48 18.51
CA VAL A 314 -16.78 10.92 18.74
C VAL A 314 -16.11 10.03 19.79
N ALA A 315 -16.81 9.69 20.87
CA ALA A 315 -16.29 8.77 21.89
C ALA A 315 -15.95 7.38 21.30
N LEU A 316 -16.77 6.87 20.38
CA LEU A 316 -16.50 5.61 19.67
C LEU A 316 -15.26 5.71 18.76
N VAL A 317 -15.12 6.80 18.01
CA VAL A 317 -13.93 7.06 17.17
C VAL A 317 -12.66 7.08 18.01
N LEU A 318 -12.67 7.79 19.14
CA LEU A 318 -11.52 7.86 20.05
C LEU A 318 -11.22 6.52 20.72
N LYS A 319 -12.25 5.72 21.06
CA LYS A 319 -12.08 4.37 21.56
C LYS A 319 -11.42 3.46 20.52
N ASP A 320 -11.86 3.51 19.27
CA ASP A 320 -11.29 2.73 18.17
C ASP A 320 -9.85 3.17 17.85
N ARG A 321 -9.56 4.47 17.96
CA ARG A 321 -8.19 5.00 17.84
C ARG A 321 -7.26 4.46 18.92
N ALA A 322 -7.71 4.47 20.18
CA ALA A 322 -6.94 3.88 21.28
C ALA A 322 -6.74 2.37 21.12
N ALA A 323 -7.75 1.64 20.65
CA ALA A 323 -7.66 0.21 20.38
C ALA A 323 -6.68 -0.10 19.25
N THR A 324 -6.70 0.69 18.17
CA THR A 324 -5.78 0.58 17.03
C THR A 324 -4.34 0.84 17.45
N GLN A 325 -4.10 1.91 18.22
CA GLN A 325 -2.78 2.22 18.76
C GLN A 325 -2.26 1.07 19.65
N LYS A 326 -3.08 0.59 20.59
CA LYS A 326 -2.73 -0.53 21.47
C LYS A 326 -2.44 -1.81 20.69
N HIS A 327 -3.18 -2.04 19.61
CA HIS A 327 -3.00 -3.19 18.75
C HIS A 327 -1.62 -3.19 18.09
N TYR A 328 -1.21 -2.08 17.46
CA TYR A 328 0.09 -2.02 16.78
C TYR A 328 1.29 -1.86 17.72
N GLN A 329 1.10 -1.32 18.92
CA GLN A 329 2.14 -1.33 19.97
C GLN A 329 2.67 -2.74 20.28
N ALA A 330 1.85 -3.78 20.08
CA ALA A 330 2.29 -5.18 20.28
C ALA A 330 3.33 -5.64 19.22
N PHE A 331 3.45 -4.92 18.10
CA PHE A 331 4.39 -5.20 17.02
C PHE A 331 5.58 -4.23 16.98
N GLU A 332 5.73 -3.36 17.98
CA GLU A 332 6.95 -2.54 18.16
C GLU A 332 8.13 -3.46 18.53
N GLY A 333 9.28 -3.31 17.86
CA GLY A 333 10.41 -4.23 18.01
C GLY A 333 11.72 -3.74 17.36
N PRO A 334 12.84 -4.48 17.55
CA PRO A 334 14.21 -4.04 17.22
C PRO A 334 14.51 -3.84 15.72
N PHE A 335 13.52 -3.97 14.84
CA PHE A 335 13.64 -3.75 13.40
C PHE A 335 12.90 -2.48 12.92
N GLU A 336 12.38 -1.65 13.84
CA GLU A 336 11.72 -0.37 13.54
C GLU A 336 12.55 0.52 12.58
N ASP A 337 13.88 0.54 12.74
CA ASP A 337 14.79 1.36 11.92
C ASP A 337 14.88 0.93 10.43
N VAL A 338 14.34 -0.24 10.05
CA VAL A 338 14.40 -0.78 8.67
C VAL A 338 13.05 -0.57 7.93
N GLY A 339 12.00 -0.18 8.65
CA GLY A 339 10.63 -0.08 8.14
C GLY A 339 9.88 1.15 8.65
N THR A 340 10.53 2.31 8.62
CA THR A 340 9.95 3.59 9.03
C THR A 340 8.96 4.12 7.98
N THR A 341 7.86 3.40 7.72
CA THR A 341 6.86 3.80 6.71
C THR A 341 5.51 4.13 7.33
N VAL A 342 4.97 3.33 8.27
CA VAL A 342 3.68 3.66 8.89
C VAL A 342 3.77 4.85 9.86
N ASN A 343 4.88 5.04 10.58
CA ASN A 343 4.99 6.15 11.55
C ASN A 343 5.70 7.40 10.98
N ASP A 344 6.71 7.23 10.12
CA ASP A 344 7.53 8.35 9.61
C ASP A 344 6.85 9.13 8.48
N THR A 345 5.87 8.53 7.79
CA THR A 345 4.96 9.22 6.87
C THR A 345 4.11 10.28 7.57
N TYR A 346 3.91 10.18 8.89
CA TYR A 346 3.24 11.21 9.68
C TYR A 346 4.14 12.43 9.99
N LEU A 347 5.48 12.35 9.83
CA LEU A 347 6.39 13.30 10.49
C LEU A 347 7.44 14.02 9.62
N LYS A 348 7.47 13.89 8.27
CA LYS A 348 8.48 14.62 7.46
C LYS A 348 7.95 15.20 6.15
N SER A 349 7.66 16.50 6.15
CA SER A 349 8.49 17.57 5.53
C SER A 349 7.69 18.88 5.51
N PHE A 350 8.15 19.92 6.22
CA PHE A 350 7.53 21.25 6.18
C PHE A 350 8.55 22.29 5.73
N GLY A 351 8.31 22.88 4.55
CA GLY A 351 8.96 24.12 4.12
C GLY A 351 7.99 25.28 4.36
N GLU A 352 8.48 26.36 4.97
CA GLU A 352 7.67 27.45 5.51
C GLU A 352 7.91 28.77 4.75
N LYS A 353 6.84 29.44 4.29
CA LYS A 353 6.68 30.90 4.12
C LYS A 353 5.19 31.28 4.11
N ASP A 354 4.84 32.35 4.83
CA ASP A 354 3.60 33.15 4.70
C ASP A 354 2.23 32.48 5.02
N GLY A 355 2.11 31.81 6.17
CA GLY A 355 0.80 31.49 6.79
C GLY A 355 -0.03 30.36 6.16
N VAL A 356 0.42 29.80 5.04
CA VAL A 356 -0.12 28.58 4.41
C VAL A 356 1.01 27.57 4.18
N ARG A 357 0.72 26.26 4.25
CA ARG A 357 1.73 25.20 4.07
C ARG A 357 1.14 23.91 3.52
N SER A 358 2.03 23.00 3.09
CA SER A 358 1.70 21.59 2.85
C SER A 358 1.73 20.85 4.19
N TYR A 359 0.76 19.97 4.42
CA TYR A 359 0.63 19.16 5.62
C TYR A 359 1.01 17.68 5.42
N GLY A 360 1.66 17.41 4.28
CA GLY A 360 1.91 16.07 3.77
C GLY A 360 0.87 15.70 2.71
N LEU A 361 1.33 15.04 1.64
CA LEU A 361 0.57 14.90 0.40
C LEU A 361 -0.86 14.35 0.63
N VAL A 362 -1.04 13.29 1.43
CA VAL A 362 -2.38 12.75 1.74
C VAL A 362 -3.32 13.81 2.35
N VAL A 363 -2.81 14.60 3.29
CA VAL A 363 -3.58 15.65 3.95
C VAL A 363 -3.92 16.73 2.93
N ASP A 364 -2.96 17.16 2.12
CA ASP A 364 -3.18 18.16 1.07
C ASP A 364 -4.23 17.73 0.04
N TYR A 365 -4.27 16.44 -0.33
CA TYR A 365 -5.34 15.87 -1.17
C TYR A 365 -6.69 15.84 -0.46
N LEU A 366 -6.73 15.48 0.83
CA LEU A 366 -7.96 15.49 1.63
C LEU A 366 -8.52 16.91 1.80
N LEU A 367 -7.68 17.93 1.90
CA LEU A 367 -8.09 19.33 1.92
C LEU A 367 -8.61 19.78 0.54
N ALA A 368 -7.86 19.50 -0.53
CA ALA A 368 -8.30 19.80 -1.91
C ALA A 368 -9.68 19.21 -2.21
N TRP A 369 -9.88 17.95 -1.83
CA TRP A 369 -11.12 17.21 -2.07
C TRP A 369 -12.31 17.74 -1.28
N LEU A 370 -12.08 18.37 -0.12
CA LEU A 370 -13.14 18.97 0.69
C LEU A 370 -13.61 20.33 0.13
N ASP A 371 -12.72 21.03 -0.57
CA ASP A 371 -12.97 22.35 -1.14
C ASP A 371 -13.70 22.28 -2.52
N GLU A 372 -13.84 21.10 -3.13
CA GLU A 372 -14.71 20.83 -4.31
C GLU A 372 -16.18 20.67 -3.93
#